data_AF-S9UGJ6-F1
#
_entry.id   AF-S9UGJ6-F1
#
_cell.length_a   1.000
_cell.length_b   1.000
_cell.length_c   1.000
_cell.angle_alpha   90.00
_cell.angle_beta   90.00
_cell.angle_gamma   90.00
#
_symmetry.space_group_name_H-M   'P 1'
#
loop_
_entity.id
_entity.type
_entity.pdbx_description
1 polymer ?
#
loop_
_entity_poly.entity_id
_entity_poly.type
_entity_poly.pdbx_seq_one_letter_code
_entity_poly.pdbx_strand_id
1 'polypeptide(L)'
;MLFRRSAVRLASSPGVGIAPETTPVKYTPYMLDIRHARWWNDRRMPYRGRYREHSWLEKSAWGRFTKGSRPVMRQQYSPAALQAALAMIPEGFEVADVPRPPQRIRAVSEGVVGRWYSNYWTLHAVKYQCLLAGVEWKWGERDQPRTNFEEPHLYVDFEESKALRDYRSRWINANRSLVGMSRRMKDAEEEARYMHFKKVQDTFWSNRKVLVNRVKSMANQNTLGSAQDLPIKTMRIKAFLAE
;
A
#
# COMPACT_ATOMS: atom_id res chain seq x y z
N MET A 1 28.44 23.75 69.72
CA MET A 1 28.94 22.41 69.32
C MET A 1 28.93 22.32 67.80
N LEU A 2 30.11 22.32 67.17
CA LEU A 2 30.33 22.26 65.73
C LEU A 2 30.55 20.81 65.30
N PHE A 3 29.59 20.19 64.61
CA PHE A 3 29.83 18.92 63.93
C PHE A 3 30.52 19.18 62.58
N ARG A 4 31.85 19.05 62.57
CA ARG A 4 32.67 18.92 61.36
C ARG A 4 32.26 17.63 60.63
N ARG A 5 31.61 17.74 59.46
CA ARG A 5 31.53 16.65 58.50
C ARG A 5 32.76 16.70 57.59
N SER A 6 33.58 15.67 57.71
CA SER A 6 34.75 15.39 56.88
C SER A 6 34.33 15.19 55.42
N ALA A 7 34.72 16.14 54.57
CA ALA A 7 34.64 15.97 53.12
C ALA A 7 35.73 14.97 52.70
N VAL A 8 35.33 13.75 52.35
CA VAL A 8 36.20 12.77 51.69
C VAL A 8 36.53 13.33 50.30
N ARG A 9 37.74 13.88 50.15
CA ARG A 9 38.30 14.22 48.85
C ARG A 9 38.72 12.91 48.17
N LEU A 10 37.90 12.42 47.25
CA LEU A 10 38.29 11.36 46.34
C LEU A 10 39.41 11.87 45.43
N ALA A 11 40.47 11.07 45.32
CA ALA A 11 41.69 11.36 44.59
C ALA A 11 41.40 11.69 43.12
N SER A 12 41.90 12.85 42.67
CA SER A 12 42.07 13.14 41.26
C SER A 12 43.30 12.36 40.78
N SER A 13 43.11 11.44 39.84
CA SER A 13 44.23 10.87 39.11
C SER A 13 44.84 11.97 38.22
N PRO A 14 46.19 12.04 38.11
CA PRO A 14 46.86 13.02 37.28
C PRO A 14 46.74 12.58 35.80
N GLY A 15 45.69 13.06 35.13
CA GLY A 15 45.57 12.97 33.69
C GLY A 15 46.42 14.05 33.03
N VAL A 16 47.46 13.59 32.32
CA VAL A 16 48.27 14.31 31.32
C VAL A 16 47.55 15.50 30.70
N GLY A 17 48.21 16.67 30.73
CA GLY A 17 47.74 17.92 30.14
C GLY A 17 47.50 17.81 28.64
N ILE A 18 46.28 17.44 28.28
CA ILE A 18 45.74 17.55 26.93
C ILE A 18 44.85 18.78 26.95
N ALA A 19 45.11 19.75 26.07
CA ALA A 19 44.31 20.95 25.96
C ALA A 19 42.81 20.55 25.88
N PRO A 20 41.90 21.20 26.63
CA PRO A 20 40.49 20.80 26.72
C PRO A 20 39.78 20.75 25.36
N GLU A 21 40.38 21.34 24.32
CA GLU A 21 39.91 21.34 22.94
C GLU A 21 40.18 20.03 22.17
N THR A 22 41.04 19.15 22.69
CA THR A 22 41.53 17.95 21.98
C THR A 22 41.15 16.62 22.64
N THR A 23 40.41 16.64 23.76
CA THR A 23 39.87 15.40 24.34
C THR A 23 38.55 15.02 23.68
N PRO A 24 38.42 13.83 23.07
CA PRO A 24 37.13 13.38 22.56
C PRO A 24 36.15 13.25 23.73
N VAL A 25 35.01 13.92 23.63
CA VAL A 25 33.97 13.85 24.66
C VAL A 25 33.42 12.42 24.71
N LYS A 26 33.86 11.67 25.73
CA LYS A 26 33.52 10.23 25.90
C LYS A 26 32.05 10.00 26.20
N TYR A 27 31.42 10.90 26.96
CA TYR A 27 29.99 10.86 27.27
C TYR A 27 29.39 12.25 27.11
N THR A 28 28.28 12.34 26.38
CA THR A 28 27.54 13.59 26.21
C THR A 28 26.31 13.61 27.12
N PRO A 29 25.82 14.79 27.55
CA PRO A 29 24.59 14.86 28.35
C PRO A 29 23.36 14.24 27.67
N TYR A 30 23.35 14.18 26.32
CA TYR A 30 22.32 13.47 25.56
C TYR A 30 22.34 11.95 25.78
N MET A 31 23.51 11.35 26.03
CA MET A 31 23.64 9.91 26.28
C MET A 31 23.16 9.51 27.68
N LEU A 32 23.15 10.45 28.62
CA LEU A 32 22.77 10.23 30.02
C LEU A 32 21.33 10.67 30.32
N ASP A 33 20.54 11.00 29.29
CA ASP A 33 19.17 11.54 29.39
C ASP A 33 19.03 12.77 30.32
N ILE A 34 20.12 13.51 30.50
CA ILE A 34 20.10 14.75 31.29
C ILE A 34 19.23 15.77 30.56
N ARG A 35 18.33 16.45 31.28
CA ARG A 35 17.44 17.48 30.69
C ARG A 35 17.95 18.89 31.02
N HIS A 36 18.63 19.51 30.06
CA HIS A 36 18.96 20.94 30.11
C HIS A 36 18.06 21.73 29.19
N ALA A 37 17.32 22.66 29.80
CA ALA A 37 16.51 23.65 29.10
C ALA A 37 16.61 24.97 29.87
N ARG A 38 16.76 26.09 29.15
CA ARG A 38 16.94 27.40 29.77
C ARG A 38 15.81 27.74 30.74
N TRP A 39 14.56 27.49 30.34
CA TRP A 39 13.40 27.73 31.19
C TRP A 39 13.31 26.79 32.42
N TRP A 40 14.09 25.72 32.47
CA TRP A 40 14.06 24.74 33.56
C TRP A 40 15.22 24.92 34.55
N ASN A 41 16.44 25.03 34.05
CA ASN A 41 17.65 25.09 34.88
C ASN A 41 18.70 26.09 34.37
N ASP A 42 18.30 27.06 33.53
CA ASP A 42 19.15 28.05 32.86
C ASP A 42 20.31 27.49 32.01
N ARG A 43 20.44 26.16 31.93
CA ARG A 43 21.45 25.45 31.16
C ARG A 43 20.93 25.09 29.77
N ARG A 44 21.86 24.84 28.86
CA ARG A 44 21.58 24.49 27.46
C ARG A 44 22.45 23.32 27.02
N MET A 45 21.88 22.44 26.20
CA MET A 45 22.63 21.35 25.56
C MET A 45 23.72 21.87 24.60
N PRO A 46 24.95 21.31 24.66
CA PRO A 46 26.08 21.81 23.87
C PRO A 46 25.95 21.51 22.37
N TYR A 47 25.59 20.28 21.98
CA TYR A 47 25.46 19.88 20.57
C TYR A 47 24.04 20.14 20.04
N ARG A 48 23.67 21.40 19.82
CA ARG A 48 22.38 21.80 19.23
C ARG A 48 22.51 23.12 18.49
N GLY A 49 21.93 23.19 17.29
CA GLY A 49 21.80 24.45 16.52
C GLY A 49 21.22 25.59 17.36
N ARG A 50 21.83 26.78 17.26
CA ARG A 50 21.42 27.97 18.04
C ARG A 50 19.98 28.37 17.76
N TYR A 51 19.64 28.41 16.49
CA TYR A 51 18.31 28.67 15.97
C TYR A 51 17.82 27.42 15.22
N ARG A 52 16.50 27.18 15.26
CA ARG A 52 15.83 26.12 14.49
C ARG A 52 14.59 26.77 13.88
N GLU A 53 14.64 27.02 12.57
CA GLU A 53 13.52 27.59 11.82
C GLU A 53 12.25 26.74 11.99
N HIS A 54 12.43 25.41 11.90
CA HIS A 54 11.37 24.45 12.15
C HIS A 54 11.70 23.52 13.31
N SER A 55 10.71 23.32 14.19
CA SER A 55 10.80 22.38 15.31
C SER A 55 10.78 20.92 14.82
N TRP A 56 11.09 19.97 15.70
CA TRP A 56 11.00 18.55 15.33
C TRP A 56 9.58 18.15 14.94
N LEU A 57 8.57 18.71 15.64
CA LEU A 57 7.15 18.44 15.41
C LEU A 57 6.71 18.90 14.02
N GLU A 58 7.18 20.08 13.61
CA GLU A 58 6.91 20.62 12.27
C GLU A 58 7.59 19.78 11.18
N LYS A 59 8.83 19.35 11.41
CA LYS A 59 9.56 18.48 10.48
C LYS A 59 8.90 17.10 10.33
N SER A 60 8.31 16.57 11.40
CA SER A 60 7.59 15.29 11.36
C SER A 60 6.23 15.38 10.64
N ALA A 61 5.68 16.59 10.42
CA ALA A 61 4.40 16.79 9.77
C ALA A 61 4.49 16.66 8.24
N TRP A 62 4.86 15.48 7.75
CA TRP A 62 5.14 15.18 6.34
C TRP A 62 4.01 15.60 5.38
N GLY A 63 2.74 15.51 5.78
CA GLY A 63 1.61 15.95 4.95
C GLY A 63 1.64 17.43 4.55
N ARG A 64 2.27 18.28 5.38
CA ARG A 64 2.48 19.71 5.07
C ARG A 64 3.70 19.95 4.17
N PHE A 65 4.63 19.00 4.12
CA PHE A 65 5.89 19.11 3.39
C PHE A 65 5.80 18.50 1.98
N THR A 66 5.22 17.31 1.84
CA THR A 66 5.07 16.58 0.57
C THR A 66 3.73 16.89 -0.09
N LYS A 67 3.61 16.55 -1.38
CA LYS A 67 2.32 16.56 -2.07
C LYS A 67 1.57 15.27 -1.74
N GLY A 68 0.69 15.35 -0.74
CA GLY A 68 -0.43 14.42 -0.55
C GLY A 68 -1.67 14.96 -1.26
N SER A 69 -2.73 15.20 -0.50
CA SER A 69 -4.00 15.75 -1.00
C SER A 69 -4.00 17.27 -1.21
N ARG A 70 -3.17 18.05 -0.50
CA ARG A 70 -3.24 19.53 -0.57
C ARG A 70 -2.91 20.11 -1.95
N PRO A 71 -3.54 21.22 -2.37
CA PRO A 71 -3.08 21.96 -3.54
C PRO A 71 -1.69 22.57 -3.29
N VAL A 72 -0.85 22.59 -4.33
CA VAL A 72 0.52 23.15 -4.29
C VAL A 72 0.61 24.52 -4.94
N MET A 73 -0.21 24.77 -5.96
CA MET A 73 -0.38 26.08 -6.59
C MET A 73 -1.70 26.68 -6.12
N ARG A 74 -1.66 27.90 -5.59
CA ARG A 74 -2.86 28.60 -5.09
C ARG A 74 -3.50 29.48 -6.16
N GLN A 75 -2.69 30.00 -7.08
CA GLN A 75 -3.11 30.86 -8.17
C GLN A 75 -3.97 30.07 -9.16
N GLN A 76 -5.05 30.70 -9.61
CA GLN A 76 -5.92 30.19 -10.66
C GLN A 76 -5.93 31.20 -11.79
N TYR A 77 -5.53 30.77 -12.98
CA TYR A 77 -5.36 31.65 -14.13
C TYR A 77 -6.58 31.58 -15.05
N SER A 78 -6.88 32.70 -15.70
CA SER A 78 -7.87 32.75 -16.77
C SER A 78 -7.36 32.02 -18.02
N PRO A 79 -8.23 31.61 -18.97
CA PRO A 79 -7.81 30.96 -20.20
C PRO A 79 -6.76 31.75 -21.00
N ALA A 80 -6.91 33.09 -21.08
CA ALA A 80 -5.94 33.96 -21.76
C ALA A 80 -4.57 33.98 -21.06
N ALA A 81 -4.55 34.01 -19.72
CA ALA A 81 -3.32 33.96 -18.95
C ALA A 81 -2.63 32.59 -19.08
N LEU A 82 -3.40 31.50 -19.16
CA LEU A 82 -2.86 30.17 -19.44
C LEU A 82 -2.21 30.14 -20.82
N GLN A 83 -2.88 30.62 -21.87
CA GLN A 83 -2.30 30.69 -23.22
C GLN A 83 -1.00 31.50 -23.27
N ALA A 84 -0.93 32.63 -22.55
CA ALA A 84 0.29 33.41 -22.45
C ALA A 84 1.41 32.66 -21.70
N ALA A 85 1.08 31.97 -20.59
CA ALA A 85 2.05 31.17 -19.84
C ALA A 85 2.61 30.02 -20.70
N LEU A 86 1.73 29.39 -21.47
CA LEU A 86 2.01 28.30 -22.40
C LEU A 86 2.96 28.74 -23.53
N ALA A 87 2.83 29.98 -24.03
CA ALA A 87 3.74 30.54 -25.03
C ALA A 87 5.18 30.75 -24.52
N MET A 88 5.41 30.71 -23.20
CA MET A 88 6.76 30.82 -22.62
C MET A 88 7.54 29.50 -22.63
N ILE A 89 6.90 28.38 -22.96
CA ILE A 89 7.56 27.08 -23.02
C ILE A 89 8.30 26.96 -24.36
N PRO A 90 9.61 26.61 -24.35
CA PRO A 90 10.37 26.47 -25.58
C PRO A 90 9.88 25.29 -26.43
N GLU A 91 10.11 25.39 -27.73
CA GLU A 91 9.88 24.28 -28.67
C GLU A 91 10.78 23.08 -28.32
N GLY A 92 10.28 21.87 -28.55
CA GLY A 92 10.97 20.62 -28.23
C GLY A 92 10.93 20.19 -26.76
N PHE A 93 10.23 20.92 -25.88
CA PHE A 93 10.02 20.50 -24.50
C PHE A 93 8.99 19.36 -24.39
N GLU A 94 9.32 18.31 -23.63
CA GLU A 94 8.37 17.27 -23.25
C GLU A 94 8.11 17.25 -21.73
N VAL A 95 6.88 16.91 -21.35
CA VAL A 95 6.51 16.76 -19.93
C VAL A 95 7.27 15.61 -19.26
N ALA A 96 7.64 14.58 -20.02
CA ALA A 96 8.40 13.44 -19.54
C ALA A 96 9.82 13.82 -19.07
N ASP A 97 10.40 14.90 -19.59
CA ASP A 97 11.75 15.38 -19.23
C ASP A 97 11.83 15.93 -17.80
N VAL A 98 10.70 16.24 -17.19
CA VAL A 98 10.63 16.81 -15.84
C VAL A 98 10.29 15.70 -14.83
N PRO A 99 11.29 15.11 -14.16
CA PRO A 99 11.03 14.06 -13.19
C PRO A 99 10.33 14.60 -11.96
N ARG A 100 9.50 13.75 -11.34
CA ARG A 100 8.89 14.06 -10.05
C ARG A 100 10.01 14.21 -8.99
N PRO A 101 10.07 15.34 -8.25
CA PRO A 101 11.08 15.52 -7.22
C PRO A 101 10.92 14.49 -6.09
N PRO A 102 12.03 14.10 -5.43
CA PRO A 102 11.98 13.12 -4.35
C PRO A 102 11.25 13.67 -3.12
N GLN A 103 10.75 12.79 -2.25
CA GLN A 103 9.91 13.19 -1.11
C GLN A 103 10.61 14.14 -0.12
N ARG A 104 11.95 14.10 -0.06
CA ARG A 104 12.76 15.01 0.78
C ARG A 104 12.78 16.45 0.29
N ILE A 105 12.33 16.71 -0.93
CA ILE A 105 12.18 18.06 -1.48
C ILE A 105 10.75 18.54 -1.24
N ARG A 106 10.63 19.78 -0.76
CA ARG A 106 9.34 20.36 -0.41
C ARG A 106 8.48 20.48 -1.66
N ALA A 107 7.23 20.04 -1.59
CA ALA A 107 6.28 20.23 -2.68
C ALA A 107 5.69 21.64 -2.63
N VAL A 108 6.19 22.51 -3.52
CA VAL A 108 5.79 23.91 -3.67
C VAL A 108 5.71 24.26 -5.16
N SER A 109 4.76 25.12 -5.50
CA SER A 109 4.69 25.81 -6.78
C SER A 109 4.85 27.32 -6.53
N GLU A 110 5.71 27.95 -7.32
CA GLU A 110 5.98 29.39 -7.28
C GLU A 110 4.98 30.18 -8.13
N GLY A 111 4.11 29.50 -8.88
CA GLY A 111 3.26 30.10 -9.91
C GLY A 111 3.98 30.20 -11.27
N VAL A 112 3.44 31.04 -12.16
CA VAL A 112 4.02 31.28 -13.50
C VAL A 112 5.12 32.33 -13.37
N VAL A 113 6.33 31.86 -13.06
CA VAL A 113 7.56 32.65 -13.02
C VAL A 113 8.48 32.29 -14.19
N GLY A 114 9.66 32.92 -14.27
CA GLY A 114 10.67 32.54 -15.27
C GLY A 114 10.97 31.04 -15.22
N ARG A 115 10.91 30.37 -16.38
CA ARG A 115 11.13 28.92 -16.51
C ARG A 115 10.20 28.05 -15.62
N TRP A 116 8.96 28.48 -15.40
CA TRP A 116 8.00 27.74 -14.56
C TRP A 116 7.79 26.27 -14.97
N TYR A 117 7.95 25.95 -16.26
CA TYR A 117 7.79 24.61 -16.82
C TYR A 117 8.84 23.60 -16.32
N SER A 118 9.97 24.03 -15.75
CA SER A 118 10.92 23.11 -15.10
C SER A 118 10.47 22.66 -13.70
N ASN A 119 9.51 23.36 -13.08
CA ASN A 119 8.95 22.94 -11.81
C ASN A 119 7.83 21.92 -12.04
N TYR A 120 8.09 20.65 -11.72
CA TYR A 120 7.14 19.54 -11.81
C TYR A 120 5.75 19.87 -11.26
N TRP A 121 5.69 20.48 -10.07
CA TRP A 121 4.42 20.78 -9.40
C TRP A 121 3.63 21.88 -10.10
N THR A 122 4.32 22.92 -10.58
CA THR A 122 3.71 24.00 -11.36
C THR A 122 3.23 23.47 -12.71
N LEU A 123 4.06 22.70 -13.41
CA LEU A 123 3.76 22.12 -14.71
C LEU A 123 2.44 21.35 -14.72
N HIS A 124 2.30 20.40 -13.79
CA HIS A 124 1.08 19.59 -13.69
C HIS A 124 -0.12 20.37 -13.13
N ALA A 125 0.10 21.40 -12.32
CA ALA A 125 -0.99 22.26 -11.85
C ALA A 125 -1.55 23.14 -12.98
N VAL A 126 -0.68 23.70 -13.83
CA VAL A 126 -1.08 24.45 -15.03
C VAL A 126 -1.77 23.52 -16.03
N LYS A 127 -1.22 22.32 -16.29
CA LYS A 127 -1.88 21.30 -17.14
C LYS A 127 -3.31 21.01 -16.67
N TYR A 128 -3.51 20.84 -15.37
CA TYR A 128 -4.85 20.61 -14.81
C TYR A 128 -5.77 21.83 -14.99
N GLN A 129 -5.27 23.06 -14.83
CA GLN A 129 -6.07 24.26 -15.09
C GLN A 129 -6.41 24.41 -16.58
N CYS A 130 -5.49 24.10 -17.50
CA CYS A 130 -5.78 24.07 -18.94
C CYS A 130 -6.90 23.08 -19.27
N LEU A 131 -6.85 21.87 -18.68
CA LEU A 131 -7.91 20.86 -18.84
C LEU A 131 -9.27 21.39 -18.37
N LEU A 132 -9.33 22.03 -17.20
CA LEU A 132 -10.58 22.61 -16.68
C LEU A 132 -11.10 23.77 -17.53
N ALA A 133 -10.20 24.57 -18.10
CA ALA A 133 -10.52 25.75 -18.91
C ALA A 133 -10.74 25.45 -20.40
N GLY A 134 -10.57 24.19 -20.84
CA GLY A 134 -10.66 23.82 -22.25
C GLY A 134 -9.54 24.40 -23.12
N VAL A 135 -8.40 24.76 -22.52
CA VAL A 135 -7.22 25.23 -23.26
C VAL A 135 -6.42 24.02 -23.71
N GLU A 136 -6.12 23.95 -25.01
CA GLU A 136 -5.36 22.85 -25.61
C GLU A 136 -3.97 22.72 -24.96
N TRP A 137 -3.64 21.50 -24.54
CA TRP A 137 -2.34 21.15 -24.00
C TRP A 137 -1.51 20.46 -25.09
N LYS A 138 -0.51 21.18 -25.62
CA LYS A 138 0.28 20.73 -26.78
C LYS A 138 1.52 19.90 -26.42
N TRP A 139 1.98 19.99 -25.17
CA TRP A 139 3.13 19.20 -24.70
C TRP A 139 2.68 17.77 -24.40
N GLY A 140 3.58 16.81 -24.55
CA GLY A 140 3.27 15.39 -24.36
C GLY A 140 2.64 15.03 -23.01
N GLU A 141 2.15 13.81 -22.91
CA GLU A 141 1.77 13.21 -21.63
C GLU A 141 3.02 12.92 -20.77
N ARG A 142 2.81 12.73 -19.47
CA ARG A 142 3.92 12.38 -18.56
C ARG A 142 4.50 11.00 -18.87
N ASP A 143 3.62 10.05 -19.11
CA ASP A 143 3.96 8.69 -19.49
C ASP A 143 3.25 8.41 -20.82
N GLN A 144 3.98 7.97 -21.84
CA GLN A 144 3.39 7.54 -23.10
C GLN A 144 3.13 6.03 -23.05
N PRO A 145 1.87 5.56 -23.07
CA PRO A 145 1.57 4.14 -23.00
C PRO A 145 1.90 3.47 -24.33
N ARG A 146 2.73 2.42 -24.32
CA ARG A 146 2.92 1.55 -25.47
C ARG A 146 1.84 0.48 -25.48
N THR A 147 0.93 0.56 -26.46
CA THR A 147 -0.15 -0.43 -26.65
C THR A 147 0.26 -1.53 -27.61
N ASN A 148 0.87 -1.15 -28.75
CA ASN A 148 1.28 -2.06 -29.82
C ASN A 148 2.79 -2.31 -29.84
N PHE A 149 3.23 -3.29 -30.63
CA PHE A 149 4.64 -3.57 -30.91
C PHE A 149 5.14 -2.73 -32.08
N GLU A 150 5.14 -1.42 -31.87
CA GLU A 150 5.69 -0.46 -32.83
C GLU A 150 7.18 -0.20 -32.55
N GLU A 151 7.87 0.31 -33.56
CA GLU A 151 9.27 0.72 -33.44
C GLU A 151 9.46 1.80 -32.36
N PRO A 152 10.58 1.79 -31.61
CA PRO A 152 11.69 0.83 -31.70
C PRO A 152 11.37 -0.50 -30.97
N HIS A 153 11.71 -1.61 -31.62
CA HIS A 153 11.54 -2.97 -31.07
C HIS A 153 12.50 -3.24 -29.91
N LEU A 154 13.77 -2.84 -30.08
CA LEU A 154 14.80 -2.90 -29.05
C LEU A 154 15.07 -1.49 -28.52
N TYR A 155 15.19 -1.37 -27.20
CA TYR A 155 15.63 -0.14 -26.56
C TYR A 155 16.70 -0.46 -25.52
N VAL A 156 17.62 0.47 -25.33
CA VAL A 156 18.64 0.39 -24.27
C VAL A 156 18.14 1.21 -23.09
N ASP A 157 18.23 0.62 -21.90
CA ASP A 157 17.84 1.29 -20.65
C ASP A 157 18.78 0.88 -19.51
N PHE A 158 19.77 1.73 -19.23
CA PHE A 158 20.77 1.49 -18.18
C PHE A 158 20.22 1.73 -16.78
N GLU A 159 19.09 2.45 -16.65
CA GLU A 159 18.46 2.72 -15.36
C GLU A 159 17.53 1.59 -14.90
N GLU A 160 17.34 0.56 -15.75
CA GLU A 160 16.49 -0.61 -15.50
C GLU A 160 15.03 -0.25 -15.16
N SER A 161 14.56 0.93 -15.56
CA SER A 161 13.28 1.49 -15.13
C SER A 161 12.19 1.39 -16.20
N LYS A 162 12.56 1.55 -17.47
CA LYS A 162 11.67 1.52 -18.64
C LYS A 162 11.03 0.15 -18.83
N ALA A 163 11.78 -0.94 -18.63
CA ALA A 163 11.25 -2.29 -18.76
C ALA A 163 10.19 -2.63 -17.69
N LEU A 164 10.37 -2.13 -16.46
CA LEU A 164 9.42 -2.31 -15.36
C LEU A 164 8.20 -1.39 -15.51
N ARG A 165 8.40 -0.19 -16.06
CA ARG A 165 7.34 0.81 -16.24
C ARG A 165 6.52 0.60 -17.51
N ASP A 166 7.01 -0.19 -18.48
CA ASP A 166 6.29 -0.47 -19.74
C ASP A 166 4.86 -0.93 -19.44
N TYR A 167 3.90 -0.28 -20.09
CA TYR A 167 2.49 -0.56 -19.94
C TYR A 167 2.18 -2.04 -20.20
N ARG A 168 2.80 -2.65 -21.21
CA ARG A 168 2.61 -4.07 -21.55
C ARG A 168 3.12 -5.01 -20.47
N SER A 169 4.28 -4.70 -19.88
CA SER A 169 4.83 -5.47 -18.75
C SER A 169 3.88 -5.45 -17.55
N ARG A 170 3.39 -4.26 -17.19
CA ARG A 170 2.41 -4.07 -16.11
C ARG A 170 1.06 -4.73 -16.40
N TRP A 171 0.60 -4.66 -17.65
CA TRP A 171 -0.65 -5.28 -18.11
C TRP A 171 -0.59 -6.81 -18.01
N ILE A 172 0.52 -7.44 -18.43
CA ILE A 172 0.72 -8.89 -18.27
C ILE A 172 0.72 -9.28 -16.79
N ASN A 173 1.43 -8.52 -15.94
CA ASN A 173 1.47 -8.80 -14.51
C ASN A 173 0.09 -8.69 -13.86
N ALA A 174 -0.69 -7.68 -14.21
CA ALA A 174 -2.07 -7.56 -13.75
C ALA A 174 -2.92 -8.76 -14.19
N ASN A 175 -2.82 -9.19 -15.46
CA ASN A 175 -3.56 -10.35 -15.95
C ASN A 175 -3.14 -11.65 -15.24
N ARG A 176 -1.84 -11.84 -14.97
CA ARG A 176 -1.36 -12.98 -14.18
C ARG A 176 -1.95 -12.98 -12.77
N SER A 177 -2.04 -11.82 -12.12
CA SER A 177 -2.70 -11.70 -10.83
C SER A 177 -4.20 -11.99 -10.90
N LEU A 178 -4.89 -11.50 -11.94
CA LEU A 178 -6.32 -11.72 -12.13
C LEU A 178 -6.65 -13.20 -12.36
N VAL A 179 -5.90 -13.87 -13.24
CA VAL A 179 -6.07 -15.30 -13.53
C VAL A 179 -5.62 -16.16 -12.35
N GLY A 180 -4.59 -15.73 -11.60
CA GLY A 180 -4.11 -16.43 -10.42
C GLY A 180 -5.08 -16.43 -9.22
N MET A 181 -6.15 -15.61 -9.26
CA MET A 181 -7.18 -15.62 -8.22
C MET A 181 -8.06 -16.86 -8.32
N SER A 182 -7.79 -17.86 -7.47
CA SER A 182 -8.48 -19.16 -7.48
C SER A 182 -9.48 -19.36 -6.34
N ARG A 183 -9.85 -18.30 -5.59
CA ARG A 183 -10.77 -18.44 -4.44
C ARG A 183 -12.07 -19.14 -4.81
N ARG A 184 -12.74 -18.69 -5.88
CA ARG A 184 -13.99 -19.30 -6.36
C ARG A 184 -13.82 -20.75 -6.83
N MET A 185 -12.63 -21.11 -7.34
CA MET A 185 -12.36 -22.50 -7.72
C MET A 185 -12.31 -23.40 -6.49
N LYS A 186 -11.65 -22.95 -5.42
CA LYS A 186 -11.60 -23.70 -4.15
C LYS A 186 -12.99 -23.81 -3.51
N ASP A 187 -13.78 -22.74 -3.54
CA ASP A 187 -15.15 -22.77 -3.05
C ASP A 187 -16.02 -23.77 -3.85
N ALA A 188 -15.84 -23.83 -5.18
CA ALA A 188 -16.53 -24.79 -6.04
C ALA A 188 -16.08 -26.25 -5.83
N GLU A 189 -14.80 -26.49 -5.57
CA GLU A 189 -14.27 -27.81 -5.19
C GLU A 189 -14.92 -28.31 -3.89
N GLU A 190 -15.08 -27.40 -2.92
CA GLU A 190 -15.76 -27.69 -1.66
C GLU A 190 -17.25 -28.00 -1.86
N GLU A 191 -17.96 -27.17 -2.63
CA GLU A 191 -19.36 -27.43 -3.00
C GLU A 191 -19.53 -28.77 -3.72
N ALA A 192 -18.64 -29.12 -4.65
CA ALA A 192 -18.67 -30.40 -5.34
C ALA A 192 -18.52 -31.58 -4.36
N ARG A 193 -17.63 -31.44 -3.37
CA ARG A 193 -17.43 -32.43 -2.31
C ARG A 193 -18.70 -32.62 -1.47
N TYR A 194 -19.33 -31.53 -1.03
CA TYR A 194 -20.59 -31.61 -0.28
C TYR A 194 -21.75 -32.17 -1.12
N MET A 195 -21.82 -31.80 -2.39
CA MET A 195 -22.85 -32.28 -3.31
C MET A 195 -22.74 -33.78 -3.59
N HIS A 196 -21.53 -34.36 -3.58
CA HIS A 196 -21.36 -35.81 -3.68
C HIS A 196 -22.06 -36.53 -2.53
N PHE A 197 -21.77 -36.14 -1.28
CA PHE A 197 -22.37 -36.79 -0.10
C PHE A 197 -23.89 -36.58 -0.04
N LYS A 198 -24.38 -35.40 -0.42
CA LYS A 198 -25.81 -35.13 -0.50
C LYS A 198 -26.50 -36.08 -1.48
N LYS A 199 -25.94 -36.28 -2.68
CA LYS A 199 -26.49 -37.23 -3.68
C LYS A 199 -26.53 -38.66 -3.15
N VAL A 200 -25.48 -39.11 -2.44
CA VAL A 200 -25.45 -40.45 -1.84
C VAL A 200 -26.57 -40.62 -0.81
N GLN A 201 -26.76 -39.62 0.07
CA GLN A 201 -27.83 -39.64 1.08
C GLN A 201 -29.23 -39.64 0.43
N ASP A 202 -29.46 -38.78 -0.57
CA ASP A 202 -30.74 -38.68 -1.28
C ASP A 202 -31.06 -39.98 -2.07
N THR A 203 -30.03 -40.59 -2.66
CA THR A 203 -30.14 -41.89 -3.33
C THR A 203 -30.49 -42.98 -2.33
N PHE A 204 -29.87 -42.97 -1.14
CA PHE A 204 -30.16 -43.94 -0.10
C PHE A 204 -31.59 -43.81 0.45
N TRP A 205 -32.10 -42.58 0.59
CA TRP A 205 -33.51 -42.35 0.92
C TRP A 205 -34.46 -42.85 -0.17
N SER A 206 -34.16 -42.52 -1.43
CA SER A 206 -34.96 -42.95 -2.59
C SER A 206 -35.01 -44.47 -2.72
N ASN A 207 -33.86 -45.15 -2.59
CA ASN A 207 -33.76 -46.60 -2.63
C ASN A 207 -34.56 -47.26 -1.49
N ARG A 208 -34.50 -46.72 -0.26
CA ARG A 208 -35.32 -47.20 0.86
C ARG A 208 -36.81 -47.07 0.56
N LYS A 209 -37.26 -45.91 0.04
CA LYS A 209 -38.66 -45.69 -0.34
C LYS A 209 -39.13 -46.69 -1.39
N VAL A 210 -38.33 -46.90 -2.44
CA VAL A 210 -38.63 -47.87 -3.51
C VAL A 210 -38.70 -49.30 -2.98
N LEU A 211 -37.75 -49.71 -2.13
CA LEU A 211 -37.74 -51.04 -1.52
C LEU A 211 -38.97 -51.26 -0.63
N VAL A 212 -39.31 -50.29 0.22
CA VAL A 212 -40.51 -50.38 1.08
C VAL A 212 -41.79 -50.50 0.24
N ASN A 213 -41.93 -49.70 -0.82
CA ASN A 213 -43.09 -49.78 -1.72
C ASN A 213 -43.18 -51.15 -2.42
N ARG A 214 -42.04 -51.72 -2.84
CA ARG A 214 -42.01 -53.06 -3.43
C ARG A 214 -42.38 -54.15 -2.41
N VAL A 215 -41.90 -54.04 -1.17
CA VAL A 215 -42.25 -54.95 -0.07
C VAL A 215 -43.76 -54.88 0.23
N LYS A 216 -44.36 -53.67 0.29
CA LYS A 216 -45.81 -53.50 0.43
C LYS A 216 -46.58 -54.17 -0.73
N SER A 217 -46.12 -53.99 -1.97
CA SER A 217 -46.73 -54.64 -3.15
C SER A 217 -46.67 -56.16 -3.09
N MET A 218 -45.52 -56.74 -2.70
CA MET A 218 -45.35 -58.19 -2.57
C MET A 218 -46.20 -58.77 -1.43
N ALA A 219 -46.34 -58.02 -0.32
CA ALA A 219 -47.22 -58.41 0.78
C ALA A 219 -48.69 -58.45 0.34
N ASN A 220 -49.15 -57.43 -0.41
CA ASN A 220 -50.52 -57.41 -0.95
C ASN A 220 -50.80 -58.54 -1.95
N GLN A 221 -49.77 -59.03 -2.64
CA GLN A 221 -49.86 -60.15 -3.59
C GLN A 221 -49.67 -61.53 -2.90
N ASN A 222 -49.45 -61.57 -1.58
CA ASN A 222 -49.17 -62.79 -0.80
C ASN A 222 -47.96 -63.63 -1.31
N THR A 223 -47.05 -63.03 -2.07
CA THR A 223 -45.86 -63.73 -2.60
C THR A 223 -44.65 -63.65 -1.65
N LEU A 224 -44.84 -63.11 -0.45
CA LEU A 224 -43.77 -62.82 0.50
C LEU A 224 -43.68 -63.97 1.53
N GLY A 225 -42.73 -64.89 1.32
CA GLY A 225 -42.61 -66.12 2.10
C GLY A 225 -41.99 -65.95 3.49
N SER A 226 -40.82 -65.32 3.59
CA SER A 226 -40.10 -65.12 4.86
C SER A 226 -39.35 -63.79 4.91
N ALA A 227 -39.19 -63.23 6.12
CA ALA A 227 -38.37 -62.04 6.33
C ALA A 227 -36.87 -62.27 6.08
N GLN A 228 -36.42 -63.54 6.04
CA GLN A 228 -35.04 -63.91 5.73
C GLN A 228 -34.67 -63.74 4.26
N ASP A 229 -35.67 -63.70 3.37
CA ASP A 229 -35.47 -63.57 1.92
C ASP A 229 -35.31 -62.10 1.48
N LEU A 230 -35.50 -61.16 2.40
CA LEU A 230 -35.30 -59.74 2.13
C LEU A 230 -33.82 -59.35 2.21
N PRO A 231 -33.35 -58.43 1.35
CA PRO A 231 -31.96 -57.96 1.36
C PRO A 231 -31.59 -57.23 2.65
N ILE A 232 -32.58 -56.69 3.38
CA ILE A 232 -32.39 -56.10 4.73
C ILE A 232 -32.90 -57.10 5.77
N LYS A 233 -31.98 -57.89 6.31
CA LYS A 233 -32.27 -59.04 7.19
C LYS A 233 -32.92 -58.67 8.53
N THR A 234 -32.82 -57.42 8.95
CA THR A 234 -33.39 -56.92 10.22
C THR A 234 -34.76 -56.25 10.06
N MET A 235 -35.31 -56.20 8.84
CA MET A 235 -36.55 -55.47 8.55
C MET A 235 -37.78 -56.22 9.09
N ARG A 236 -38.56 -55.57 9.97
CA ARG A 236 -39.85 -56.10 10.46
C ARG A 236 -41.00 -55.60 9.61
N ILE A 237 -41.53 -56.47 8.75
CA ILE A 237 -42.58 -56.13 7.75
C ILE A 237 -43.87 -55.62 8.41
N LYS A 238 -44.28 -56.20 9.55
CA LYS A 238 -45.51 -55.81 10.28
C LYS A 238 -45.58 -54.33 10.64
N ALA A 239 -44.43 -53.67 10.85
CA ALA A 239 -44.37 -52.26 11.21
C ALA A 239 -44.70 -51.31 10.04
N PHE A 240 -44.68 -51.79 8.80
CA PHE A 240 -44.94 -50.98 7.60
C PHE A 240 -46.31 -51.23 6.96
N LEU A 241 -47.04 -52.24 7.46
CA LEU A 241 -48.38 -52.63 7.01
C LEU A 241 -49.49 -52.17 7.98
N ALA A 242 -49.13 -51.47 9.05
CA ALA A 242 -50.03 -51.01 10.12
C ALA A 242 -50.66 -49.62 9.87
N GLU A 243 -50.59 -49.14 8.63
CA GLU A 243 -51.40 -48.03 8.07
C GLU A 243 -52.19 -48.58 6.89
#